data_AF-A0A061HAQ2-F1
#
_entry.id   AF-A0A061HAQ2-F1
#
_cell.length_a   1.000
_cell.length_b   1.000
_cell.length_c   1.000
_cell.angle_alpha   90.00
_cell.angle_beta   90.00
_cell.angle_gamma   90.00
#
_symmetry.space_group_name_H-M   'P 1'
#
loop_
_entity.id
_entity.type
_entity.pdbx_description
1 polymer ?
#
loop_
_entity_poly.entity_id
_entity_poly.type
_entity_poly.pdbx_seq_one_letter_code
_entity_poly.pdbx_strand_id
1 'polypeptide(L)'
;MYNGIGLKSARGSGTNGYIQRNLSNLKPRDDWRKDRGATDFKDDVGGRARHVQPDAGILDHERKRKVEVRCMELQDELEEEGLPADEVEEQVAALRRTLQDALANPASSFGAATHAETKSLRPSDTHALRMAKTIEEAKMQRALGIDAEYKEGDAFDRELQERKKLQRIEERRQADEARRRDWERKKQLNQERRALTATRTTMTTTMTADARLDVEAGAPRALVRARTTRGTRAASAAAAAALPALDAIAADRPRHPDRLRLRRLVHRLLGHLCCSRGDVAAAASAAAGAVVSTRSVVVDP
;
A
#
# COMPACT_ATOMS: atom_id res chain seq x y z
N MET A 1 29.89 -63.40 -32.54
CA MET A 1 29.55 -62.08 -31.94
C MET A 1 28.23 -62.21 -31.21
N TYR A 2 28.17 -61.68 -29.99
CA TYR A 2 26.97 -61.65 -29.16
C TYR A 2 26.67 -60.18 -28.84
N ASN A 3 25.43 -59.74 -29.00
CA ASN A 3 25.01 -58.33 -28.85
C ASN A 3 25.87 -57.31 -29.64
N GLY A 4 26.39 -57.70 -30.80
CA GLY A 4 27.27 -56.85 -31.63
C GLY A 4 28.69 -56.66 -31.09
N ILE A 5 29.06 -57.30 -29.97
CA ILE A 5 30.34 -57.13 -29.29
C ILE A 5 31.22 -58.39 -29.51
N GLY A 6 32.53 -58.17 -29.60
CA GLY A 6 33.55 -59.22 -29.67
C GLY A 6 33.91 -59.69 -31.08
N LEU A 7 34.58 -60.84 -31.17
CA LEU A 7 35.07 -61.41 -32.43
C LEU A 7 34.00 -62.27 -33.13
N LYS A 8 34.18 -62.48 -34.44
CA LYS A 8 33.37 -63.42 -35.23
C LYS A 8 33.75 -64.88 -34.93
N SER A 9 35.04 -65.14 -34.76
CA SER A 9 35.62 -66.41 -34.28
C SER A 9 36.95 -66.11 -33.58
N ALA A 10 37.36 -66.95 -32.63
CA ALA A 10 38.67 -66.84 -31.97
C ALA A 10 39.83 -67.35 -32.88
N ARG A 11 39.53 -68.22 -33.85
CA ARG A 11 40.53 -68.77 -34.77
C ARG A 11 41.11 -67.65 -35.63
N GLY A 12 42.43 -67.52 -35.61
CA GLY A 12 43.18 -66.47 -36.32
C GLY A 12 43.42 -65.19 -35.50
N SER A 13 42.77 -65.01 -34.34
CA SER A 13 42.99 -63.84 -33.48
C SER A 13 44.23 -63.96 -32.58
N GLY A 14 44.83 -65.15 -32.44
CA GLY A 14 45.93 -65.40 -31.49
C GLY A 14 45.52 -65.29 -30.01
N THR A 15 44.23 -65.26 -29.70
CA THR A 15 43.70 -65.16 -28.32
C THR A 15 42.60 -66.19 -28.07
N ASN A 16 42.28 -66.43 -26.79
CA ASN A 16 41.24 -67.38 -26.39
C ASN A 16 39.80 -66.90 -26.69
N GLY A 17 39.62 -65.70 -27.24
CA GLY A 17 38.30 -65.13 -27.55
C GLY A 17 37.44 -64.73 -26.34
N TYR A 18 38.02 -64.69 -25.12
CA TYR A 18 37.33 -64.26 -23.91
C TYR A 18 37.09 -62.75 -23.92
N ILE A 19 35.85 -62.33 -23.63
CA ILE A 19 35.41 -60.92 -23.70
C ILE A 19 34.87 -60.52 -22.33
N GLN A 20 35.52 -59.55 -21.68
CA GLN A 20 35.08 -58.99 -20.41
C GLN A 20 34.39 -57.64 -20.63
N ARG A 21 33.31 -57.37 -19.89
CA ARG A 21 32.66 -56.04 -19.88
C ARG A 21 33.58 -55.01 -19.24
N ASN A 22 33.68 -53.81 -19.83
CA ASN A 22 34.39 -52.70 -19.20
C ASN A 22 33.60 -52.20 -17.98
N LEU A 23 34.18 -52.34 -16.78
CA LEU A 23 33.56 -51.89 -15.52
C LEU A 23 33.56 -50.36 -15.38
N SER A 24 34.55 -49.69 -15.97
CA SER A 24 34.76 -48.24 -15.90
C SER A 24 33.98 -47.47 -16.97
N ASN A 25 33.30 -48.17 -17.88
CA ASN A 25 32.44 -47.54 -18.87
C ASN A 25 31.13 -47.08 -18.18
N LEU A 26 31.13 -45.83 -17.71
CA LEU A 26 29.92 -45.16 -17.24
C LEU A 26 28.87 -45.22 -18.35
N LYS A 27 27.78 -45.98 -18.11
CA LYS A 27 26.61 -45.93 -18.99
C LYS A 27 26.17 -44.45 -19.01
N PRO A 28 26.03 -43.81 -20.20
CA PRO A 28 25.44 -42.48 -20.26
C PRO A 28 24.13 -42.51 -19.49
N ARG A 29 23.98 -41.61 -18.50
CA ARG A 29 22.77 -41.53 -17.70
C ARG A 29 21.59 -41.47 -18.67
N ASP A 30 20.65 -42.40 -18.53
CA ASP A 30 19.46 -42.44 -19.39
C ASP A 30 18.84 -41.05 -19.33
N ASP A 31 18.90 -40.37 -20.48
CA ASP A 31 18.64 -38.95 -20.57
C ASP A 31 17.13 -38.80 -20.51
N TRP A 32 16.59 -38.58 -19.31
CA TRP A 32 15.16 -38.49 -19.04
C TRP A 32 14.43 -37.43 -19.89
N ARG A 33 15.20 -36.60 -20.61
CA ARG A 33 14.80 -35.62 -21.61
C ARG A 33 14.69 -36.14 -23.05
N LYS A 34 15.04 -37.40 -23.32
CA LYS A 34 14.98 -38.04 -24.66
C LYS A 34 13.84 -39.07 -24.76
N ASP A 35 13.52 -39.77 -23.68
CA ASP A 35 12.33 -40.63 -23.62
C ASP A 35 11.03 -39.83 -23.50
N ARG A 36 11.12 -38.57 -23.05
CA ARG A 36 10.13 -37.54 -23.43
C ARG A 36 10.57 -37.01 -24.79
N GLY A 37 9.93 -37.52 -25.84
CA GLY A 37 10.40 -37.40 -27.22
C GLY A 37 10.50 -35.96 -27.74
N ALA A 38 11.00 -35.80 -28.97
CA ALA A 38 11.15 -34.51 -29.64
C ALA A 38 9.82 -33.86 -30.11
N THR A 39 8.69 -34.32 -29.56
CA THR A 39 7.44 -33.56 -29.49
C THR A 39 7.50 -32.63 -28.27
N ASP A 40 6.74 -31.53 -28.29
CA ASP A 40 6.43 -30.71 -27.11
C ASP A 40 7.47 -29.66 -26.66
N PHE A 41 8.57 -29.38 -27.37
CA PHE A 41 9.30 -28.10 -27.15
C PHE A 41 8.48 -26.85 -27.53
N LYS A 42 7.35 -27.03 -28.21
CA LYS A 42 6.31 -26.00 -28.43
C LYS A 42 5.28 -25.96 -27.30
N ASP A 43 5.04 -27.07 -26.62
CA ASP A 43 4.07 -27.19 -25.52
C ASP A 43 4.70 -26.91 -24.15
N ASP A 44 6.04 -27.02 -24.03
CA ASP A 44 6.85 -26.46 -22.94
C ASP A 44 6.94 -24.91 -23.00
N VAL A 45 6.42 -24.26 -24.05
CA VAL A 45 6.05 -22.82 -23.97
C VAL A 45 4.88 -22.61 -22.99
N GLY A 46 4.08 -23.67 -22.76
CA GLY A 46 3.13 -23.81 -21.66
C GLY A 46 3.78 -24.09 -20.30
N GLY A 47 5.10 -24.27 -20.24
CA GLY A 47 5.92 -24.26 -19.02
C GLY A 47 6.13 -22.86 -18.42
N ARG A 48 5.67 -21.80 -19.09
CA ARG A 48 5.30 -20.57 -18.39
C ARG A 48 4.23 -20.93 -17.35
N ALA A 49 4.54 -20.74 -16.07
CA ALA A 49 3.59 -20.91 -14.98
C ALA A 49 2.33 -20.09 -15.29
N ARG A 50 1.29 -20.75 -15.82
CA ARG A 50 0.08 -20.07 -16.28
C ARG A 50 -0.49 -19.32 -15.08
N HIS A 51 -0.71 -18.03 -15.22
CA HIS A 51 -1.35 -17.23 -14.18
C HIS A 51 -2.83 -17.64 -14.09
N VAL A 52 -3.07 -18.74 -13.37
CA VAL A 52 -4.41 -19.26 -13.08
C VAL A 52 -5.08 -18.24 -12.18
N GLN A 53 -6.15 -17.62 -12.69
CA GLN A 53 -6.94 -16.68 -11.90
C GLN A 53 -7.56 -17.40 -10.68
N PRO A 54 -7.74 -16.73 -9.54
CA PRO A 54 -8.51 -17.28 -8.44
C PRO A 54 -9.95 -17.56 -8.89
N ASP A 55 -10.60 -18.54 -8.27
CA ASP A 55 -11.96 -18.95 -8.61
C ASP A 55 -12.92 -18.23 -7.66
N ALA A 56 -13.86 -17.48 -8.21
CA ALA A 56 -14.84 -16.74 -7.42
C ALA A 56 -15.70 -17.67 -6.57
N GLY A 57 -16.10 -18.85 -7.09
CA GLY A 57 -16.93 -19.80 -6.34
C GLY A 57 -16.25 -20.31 -5.07
N ILE A 58 -14.94 -20.60 -5.14
CA ILE A 58 -14.16 -21.05 -3.99
C ILE A 58 -13.98 -19.91 -2.97
N LEU A 59 -13.69 -18.69 -3.41
CA LEU A 59 -13.58 -17.53 -2.52
C LEU A 59 -14.92 -17.19 -1.84
N ASP A 60 -16.04 -17.33 -2.56
CA ASP A 60 -17.38 -17.13 -1.99
C ASP A 60 -17.80 -18.25 -1.04
N HIS A 61 -17.32 -19.48 -1.25
CA HIS A 61 -17.47 -20.56 -0.28
C HIS A 61 -16.63 -20.32 0.99
N GLU A 62 -15.40 -19.83 0.88
CA GLU A 62 -14.58 -19.41 2.03
C GLU A 62 -15.25 -18.26 2.82
N ARG A 63 -15.82 -17.28 2.11
CA ARG A 63 -16.61 -16.18 2.70
C ARG A 63 -17.83 -16.67 3.48
N LYS A 64 -18.63 -17.56 2.90
CA LYS A 64 -19.79 -18.18 3.57
C LYS A 64 -19.35 -19.03 4.76
N ARG A 65 -18.27 -19.81 4.62
CA ARG A 65 -17.69 -20.59 5.72
C ARG A 65 -17.27 -19.70 6.90
N LYS A 66 -16.74 -18.48 6.66
CA LYS A 66 -16.44 -17.52 7.74
C LYS A 66 -17.70 -17.07 8.51
N VAL A 67 -18.87 -16.99 7.88
CA VAL A 67 -20.14 -16.72 8.57
C VAL A 67 -20.48 -17.89 9.50
N GLU A 68 -20.51 -19.11 8.98
CA GLU A 68 -20.92 -20.28 9.76
C GLU A 68 -19.92 -20.61 10.89
N VAL A 69 -18.62 -20.40 10.69
CA VAL A 69 -17.60 -20.52 11.76
C VAL A 69 -17.88 -19.52 12.89
N ARG A 70 -18.26 -18.27 12.59
CA ARG A 70 -18.65 -17.29 13.62
C ARG A 70 -19.96 -17.63 14.32
N CYS A 71 -20.87 -18.31 13.61
CA CYS A 71 -22.10 -18.83 14.21
C CYS A 71 -21.82 -19.98 15.18
N MET A 72 -20.88 -20.88 14.82
CA MET A 72 -20.42 -21.99 15.68
C MET A 72 -19.65 -21.47 16.90
N GLU A 73 -18.71 -20.54 16.71
CA GLU A 73 -17.98 -19.91 17.83
C GLU A 73 -18.94 -19.27 18.86
N LEU A 74 -19.97 -18.53 18.41
CA LEU A 74 -21.00 -18.00 19.31
C LEU A 74 -21.83 -19.10 19.98
N GLN A 75 -22.19 -20.16 19.24
CA GLN A 75 -22.95 -21.27 19.80
C GLN A 75 -22.18 -21.96 20.92
N ASP A 76 -20.90 -22.29 20.69
CA ASP A 76 -20.02 -22.90 21.67
C ASP A 76 -19.89 -21.99 22.93
N GLU A 77 -19.71 -20.67 22.75
CA GLU A 77 -19.65 -19.69 23.85
C GLU A 77 -20.94 -19.67 24.70
N LEU A 78 -22.13 -19.64 24.08
CA LEU A 78 -23.41 -19.58 24.80
C LEU A 78 -23.79 -20.92 25.45
N GLU A 79 -23.36 -22.05 24.88
CA GLU A 79 -23.49 -23.39 25.49
C GLU A 79 -22.58 -23.55 26.71
N GLU A 80 -21.34 -23.02 26.67
CA GLU A 80 -20.44 -22.96 27.84
C GLU A 80 -20.98 -22.06 28.97
N GLU A 81 -21.68 -20.96 28.63
CA GLU A 81 -22.39 -20.11 29.60
C GLU A 81 -23.65 -20.78 30.20
N GLY A 82 -24.13 -21.89 29.63
CA GLY A 82 -25.26 -22.66 30.15
C GLY A 82 -26.64 -22.08 29.85
N LEU A 83 -26.77 -21.30 28.77
CA LEU A 83 -28.05 -20.75 28.30
C LEU A 83 -28.99 -21.85 27.76
N PRO A 84 -30.32 -21.64 27.80
CA PRO A 84 -31.26 -22.61 27.25
C PRO A 84 -31.18 -22.63 25.72
N ALA A 85 -31.26 -23.83 25.13
CA ALA A 85 -31.05 -24.06 23.69
C ALA A 85 -31.90 -23.14 22.78
N ASP A 86 -33.15 -22.87 23.16
CA ASP A 86 -34.05 -21.99 22.40
C ASP A 86 -33.48 -20.55 22.28
N GLU A 87 -32.89 -20.00 23.35
CA GLU A 87 -32.27 -18.66 23.33
C GLU A 87 -30.95 -18.65 22.56
N VAL A 88 -30.19 -19.76 22.59
CA VAL A 88 -28.97 -19.94 21.80
C VAL A 88 -29.30 -19.95 20.31
N GLU A 89 -30.32 -20.71 19.88
CA GLU A 89 -30.76 -20.76 18.49
C GLU A 89 -31.22 -19.38 17.97
N GLU A 90 -31.98 -18.62 18.77
CA GLU A 90 -32.41 -17.26 18.40
C GLU A 90 -31.23 -16.30 18.22
N GLN A 91 -30.27 -16.30 19.16
CA GLN A 91 -29.08 -15.43 19.09
C GLN A 91 -28.18 -15.79 17.91
N VAL A 92 -27.91 -17.09 17.69
CA VAL A 92 -27.11 -17.58 16.55
C VAL A 92 -27.82 -17.29 15.23
N ALA A 93 -29.15 -17.40 15.16
CA ALA A 93 -29.92 -17.03 13.96
C ALA A 93 -29.89 -15.52 13.67
N ALA A 94 -29.92 -14.67 14.70
CA ALA A 94 -29.76 -13.23 14.57
C ALA A 94 -28.34 -12.86 14.09
N LEU A 95 -27.30 -13.47 14.67
CA LEU A 95 -25.92 -13.27 14.24
C LEU A 95 -25.72 -13.74 12.79
N ARG A 96 -26.25 -14.91 12.41
CA ARG A 96 -26.19 -15.42 11.02
C ARG A 96 -26.78 -14.42 10.03
N ARG A 97 -27.96 -13.83 10.32
CA ARG A 97 -28.59 -12.80 9.46
C ARG A 97 -27.70 -11.56 9.33
N THR A 98 -27.26 -10.98 10.45
CA THR A 98 -26.44 -9.76 10.42
C THR A 98 -25.10 -9.94 9.69
N LEU A 99 -24.46 -11.11 9.82
CA LEU A 99 -23.24 -11.42 9.08
C LEU A 99 -23.47 -11.70 7.59
N GLN A 100 -24.62 -12.26 7.20
CA GLN A 100 -25.02 -12.41 5.80
C GLN A 100 -25.31 -11.04 5.16
N ASP A 101 -26.02 -10.15 5.86
CA ASP A 101 -26.26 -8.77 5.42
C ASP A 101 -24.95 -7.97 5.29
N ALA A 102 -24.02 -8.17 6.25
CA ALA A 102 -22.67 -7.59 6.16
C ALA A 102 -21.88 -8.14 4.96
N LEU A 103 -22.01 -9.43 4.64
CA LEU A 103 -21.35 -10.03 3.47
C LEU A 103 -21.92 -9.51 2.14
N ALA A 104 -23.23 -9.26 2.09
CA ALA A 104 -23.90 -8.69 0.92
C ALA A 104 -23.56 -7.21 0.70
N ASN A 105 -23.23 -6.47 1.77
CA ASN A 105 -22.89 -5.05 1.70
C ASN A 105 -21.40 -4.82 1.33
N PRO A 106 -21.08 -4.29 0.14
CA PRO A 106 -19.70 -4.10 -0.31
C PRO A 106 -18.93 -3.02 0.46
N ALA A 107 -19.59 -2.21 1.29
CA ALA A 107 -18.94 -1.27 2.20
C ALA A 107 -18.50 -1.92 3.53
N SER A 108 -18.95 -3.13 3.83
CA SER A 108 -18.50 -3.86 5.01
C SER A 108 -17.11 -4.45 4.79
N SER A 109 -16.30 -4.48 5.86
CA SER A 109 -15.00 -5.16 5.85
C SER A 109 -15.12 -6.66 6.14
N PHE A 110 -16.33 -7.19 6.38
CA PHE A 110 -16.53 -8.57 6.76
C PHE A 110 -16.40 -9.50 5.55
N GLY A 111 -15.67 -10.61 5.70
CA GLY A 111 -15.36 -11.52 4.58
C GLY A 111 -14.21 -11.07 3.66
N ALA A 112 -13.74 -9.82 3.75
CA ALA A 112 -12.49 -9.40 3.12
C ALA A 112 -11.28 -10.00 3.89
N ALA A 113 -10.24 -10.42 3.17
CA ALA A 113 -9.04 -10.97 3.81
C ALA A 113 -8.19 -9.84 4.43
N THR A 114 -7.95 -9.91 5.73
CA THR A 114 -7.06 -8.96 6.43
C THR A 114 -5.59 -9.28 6.14
N HIS A 115 -4.68 -8.31 6.31
CA HIS A 115 -3.23 -8.54 6.12
C HIS A 115 -2.67 -9.59 7.11
N ALA A 116 -3.29 -9.76 8.28
CA ALA A 116 -2.91 -10.83 9.20
C ALA A 116 -3.30 -12.20 8.62
N GLU A 117 -4.55 -12.33 8.17
CA GLU A 117 -5.08 -13.55 7.55
C GLU A 117 -4.30 -13.96 6.31
N THR A 118 -4.01 -13.03 5.38
CA THR A 118 -3.27 -13.33 4.14
C THR A 118 -1.87 -13.89 4.41
N LYS A 119 -1.25 -13.48 5.53
CA LYS A 119 0.07 -13.97 5.96
C LYS A 119 -0.01 -15.33 6.68
N SER A 120 -1.16 -15.67 7.27
CA SER A 120 -1.41 -16.96 7.91
C SER A 120 -2.06 -18.02 6.99
N LEU A 121 -2.31 -17.70 5.72
CA LEU A 121 -2.87 -18.64 4.74
C LEU A 121 -1.99 -19.90 4.63
N ARG A 122 -2.64 -21.06 4.57
CA ARG A 122 -1.96 -22.34 4.43
C ARG A 122 -1.57 -22.57 2.96
N PRO A 123 -0.53 -23.38 2.68
CA PRO A 123 -0.19 -23.77 1.30
C PRO A 123 -1.33 -24.46 0.53
N SER A 124 -2.31 -25.04 1.24
CA SER A 124 -3.55 -25.59 0.67
C SER A 124 -4.47 -24.55 0.05
N ASP A 125 -4.41 -23.30 0.52
CA ASP A 125 -5.43 -22.28 0.28
C ASP A 125 -5.12 -21.54 -1.04
N THR A 126 -4.93 -22.32 -2.11
CA THR A 126 -4.30 -21.87 -3.36
C THR A 126 -5.06 -20.74 -4.07
N HIS A 127 -6.39 -20.69 -3.92
CA HIS A 127 -7.23 -19.64 -4.50
C HIS A 127 -7.14 -18.34 -3.68
N ALA A 128 -7.17 -18.42 -2.35
CA ALA A 128 -6.91 -17.29 -1.46
C ALA A 128 -5.48 -16.73 -1.64
N LEU A 129 -4.47 -17.59 -1.77
CA LEU A 129 -3.09 -17.19 -2.04
C LEU A 129 -2.93 -16.52 -3.42
N ARG A 130 -3.63 -16.99 -4.46
CA ARG A 130 -3.67 -16.31 -5.76
C ARG A 130 -4.33 -14.94 -5.66
N MET A 131 -5.45 -14.83 -4.95
CA MET A 131 -6.14 -13.55 -4.74
C MET A 131 -5.29 -12.55 -3.92
N ALA A 132 -4.56 -13.02 -2.91
CA ALA A 132 -3.60 -12.20 -2.18
C ALA A 132 -2.49 -11.69 -3.11
N LYS A 133 -1.93 -12.57 -3.96
CA LYS A 133 -0.91 -12.19 -4.96
C LYS A 133 -1.42 -11.19 -5.98
N THR A 134 -2.61 -11.34 -6.56
CA THR A 134 -3.13 -10.34 -7.53
C THR A 134 -3.33 -8.96 -6.88
N ILE A 135 -3.70 -8.90 -5.60
CA ILE A 135 -3.76 -7.65 -4.83
C ILE A 135 -2.36 -7.07 -4.58
N GLU A 136 -1.38 -7.90 -4.21
CA GLU A 136 0.01 -7.49 -4.00
C GLU A 136 0.68 -7.01 -5.30
N GLU A 137 0.47 -7.72 -6.40
CA GLU A 137 0.94 -7.39 -7.75
C GLU A 137 0.31 -6.07 -8.23
N ALA A 138 -1.01 -5.89 -8.10
CA ALA A 138 -1.67 -4.63 -8.43
C ALA A 138 -1.18 -3.45 -7.56
N LYS A 139 -0.80 -3.71 -6.29
CA LYS A 139 -0.19 -2.71 -5.41
C LYS A 139 1.25 -2.40 -5.84
N MET A 140 2.02 -3.39 -6.26
CA MET A 140 3.38 -3.23 -6.80
C MET A 140 3.37 -2.48 -8.14
N GLN A 141 2.47 -2.84 -9.06
CA GLN A 141 2.24 -2.19 -10.36
C GLN A 141 2.04 -0.67 -10.18
N ARG A 142 1.13 -0.27 -9.28
CA ARG A 142 0.91 1.13 -8.90
C ARG A 142 2.14 1.80 -8.27
N ALA A 143 2.90 1.07 -7.45
CA ALA A 143 4.11 1.59 -6.81
C ALA A 143 5.27 1.82 -7.81
N LEU A 144 5.35 0.99 -8.86
CA LEU A 144 6.29 1.13 -9.96
C LEU A 144 5.84 2.16 -11.02
N GLY A 145 4.60 2.66 -10.94
CA GLY A 145 4.04 3.58 -11.93
C GLY A 145 3.73 2.91 -13.27
N ILE A 146 3.42 1.62 -13.27
CA ILE A 146 2.96 0.87 -14.43
C ILE A 146 1.44 1.07 -14.54
N ASP A 147 0.96 1.40 -15.74
CA ASP A 147 -0.47 1.61 -16.00
C ASP A 147 -1.27 0.31 -15.84
N ALA A 148 -2.52 0.42 -15.37
CA ALA A 148 -3.41 -0.75 -15.18
C ALA A 148 -3.75 -1.48 -16.49
N GLU A 149 -3.70 -0.76 -17.61
CA GLU A 149 -3.96 -1.26 -18.96
C GLU A 149 -2.72 -1.87 -19.65
N TYR A 150 -1.56 -1.86 -18.99
CA TYR A 150 -0.32 -2.39 -19.53
C TYR A 150 -0.42 -3.91 -19.78
N LYS A 151 -0.22 -4.32 -21.03
CA LYS A 151 -0.17 -5.73 -21.43
C LYS A 151 1.28 -6.17 -21.65
N GLU A 152 1.57 -7.42 -21.31
CA GLU A 152 2.84 -8.05 -21.66
C GLU A 152 3.00 -8.06 -23.19
N GLY A 153 4.10 -7.49 -23.69
CA GLY A 153 4.36 -7.36 -25.13
C GLY A 153 4.31 -5.92 -25.66
N ASP A 154 3.47 -5.04 -25.07
CA ASP A 154 3.33 -3.62 -25.45
C ASP A 154 4.67 -2.85 -25.49
N ALA A 155 5.66 -3.31 -24.72
CA ALA A 155 7.01 -2.75 -24.64
C ALA A 155 7.94 -3.15 -25.81
N PHE A 156 7.48 -3.99 -26.74
CA PHE A 156 8.21 -4.36 -27.96
C PHE A 156 7.51 -3.89 -29.24
N ASP A 157 6.21 -3.55 -29.18
CA ASP A 157 5.44 -3.03 -30.30
C ASP A 157 5.84 -1.59 -30.66
N ARG A 158 6.73 -1.47 -31.64
CA ARG A 158 7.30 -0.19 -32.09
C ARG A 158 6.23 0.83 -32.48
N GLU A 159 5.20 0.44 -33.22
CA GLU A 159 4.12 1.34 -33.64
C GLU A 159 3.32 1.87 -32.45
N LEU A 160 3.04 1.01 -31.46
CA LEU A 160 2.34 1.38 -30.24
C LEU A 160 3.17 2.37 -29.41
N GLN A 161 4.49 2.18 -29.35
CA GLN A 161 5.41 3.12 -28.71
C GLN A 161 5.50 4.46 -29.42
N GLU A 162 5.58 4.47 -30.76
CA GLU A 162 5.60 5.71 -31.55
C GLU A 162 4.29 6.50 -31.34
N ARG A 163 3.13 5.83 -31.31
CA ARG A 163 1.83 6.43 -30.94
C ARG A 163 1.80 6.99 -29.51
N LYS A 164 2.19 6.19 -28.51
CA LYS A 164 2.26 6.63 -27.09
C LYS A 164 3.25 7.80 -26.92
N LYS A 165 4.32 7.85 -27.70
CA LYS A 165 5.31 8.96 -27.73
C LYS A 165 4.72 10.24 -28.34
N LEU A 166 4.00 10.14 -29.47
CA LEU A 166 3.33 11.28 -30.10
C LEU A 166 2.25 11.87 -29.18
N GLN A 167 1.43 11.02 -28.55
CA GLN A 167 0.44 11.44 -27.55
C GLN A 167 1.10 12.21 -26.39
N ARG A 168 2.21 11.71 -25.82
CA ARG A 168 2.95 12.38 -24.75
C ARG A 168 3.58 13.72 -25.17
N ILE A 169 3.95 13.87 -26.44
CA ILE A 169 4.47 15.14 -26.99
C ILE A 169 3.33 16.16 -27.09
N GLU A 170 2.18 15.75 -27.64
CA GLU A 170 1.01 16.62 -27.81
C GLU A 170 0.38 17.01 -26.45
N GLU A 171 0.25 16.07 -25.52
CA GLU A 171 -0.18 16.35 -24.14
C GLU A 171 0.75 17.37 -23.46
N ARG A 172 2.07 17.21 -23.60
CA ARG A 172 3.03 18.17 -23.05
C ARG A 172 2.87 19.55 -23.67
N ARG A 173 2.68 19.63 -25.00
CA ARG A 173 2.41 20.90 -25.70
C ARG A 173 1.14 21.56 -25.17
N GLN A 174 0.04 20.82 -25.06
CA GLN A 174 -1.22 21.34 -24.54
C GLN A 174 -1.09 21.79 -23.08
N ALA A 175 -0.35 21.06 -22.25
CA ALA A 175 -0.05 21.45 -20.87
C ALA A 175 0.83 22.72 -20.80
N ASP A 176 1.79 22.91 -21.70
CA ASP A 176 2.60 24.14 -21.80
C ASP A 176 1.78 25.34 -22.29
N GLU A 177 0.90 25.14 -23.27
CA GLU A 177 -0.04 26.17 -23.73
C GLU A 177 -1.05 26.56 -22.63
N ALA A 178 -1.57 25.60 -21.87
CA ALA A 178 -2.42 25.84 -20.70
C ALA A 178 -1.67 26.59 -19.59
N ARG A 179 -0.44 26.17 -19.24
CA ARG A 179 0.43 26.88 -18.29
C ARG A 179 0.67 28.34 -18.71
N ARG A 180 0.86 28.60 -20.01
CA ARG A 180 1.05 29.96 -20.53
C ARG A 180 -0.22 30.81 -20.36
N ARG A 181 -1.39 30.29 -20.74
CA ARG A 181 -2.70 30.96 -20.55
C ARG A 181 -2.98 31.26 -19.07
N ASP A 182 -2.68 30.33 -18.17
CA ASP A 182 -2.84 30.53 -16.73
C ASP A 182 -1.89 31.58 -16.16
N TRP A 183 -0.65 31.65 -16.67
CA TRP A 183 0.32 32.68 -16.28
C TRP A 183 -0.12 34.06 -16.77
N GLU A 184 -0.59 34.17 -18.01
CA GLU A 184 -1.16 35.40 -18.59
C GLU A 184 -2.38 35.89 -17.80
N ARG A 185 -3.33 34.99 -17.48
CA ARG A 185 -4.50 35.30 -16.64
C ARG A 185 -4.08 35.77 -15.24
N LYS A 186 -3.13 35.09 -14.59
CA LYS A 186 -2.60 35.50 -13.27
C LYS A 186 -1.86 36.84 -13.33
N LYS A 187 -1.17 37.14 -14.43
CA LYS A 187 -0.49 38.42 -14.67
C LYS A 187 -1.50 39.56 -14.79
N GLN A 188 -2.57 39.38 -15.56
CA GLN A 188 -3.68 40.35 -15.69
C GLN A 188 -4.35 40.61 -14.33
N LEU A 189 -4.80 39.56 -13.63
CA LEU A 189 -5.40 39.67 -12.29
C LEU A 189 -4.48 40.38 -11.26
N ASN A 190 -3.16 40.21 -11.38
CA ASN A 190 -2.19 40.91 -10.52
C ASN A 190 -2.00 42.38 -10.92
N GLN A 191 -2.08 42.71 -12.22
CA GLN A 191 -2.09 44.10 -12.70
C GLN A 191 -3.37 44.82 -12.26
N GLU A 192 -4.52 44.19 -12.41
CA GLU A 192 -5.82 44.69 -11.93
C GLU A 192 -5.82 44.90 -10.41
N ARG A 193 -5.36 43.90 -9.63
CA ARG A 193 -5.18 44.06 -8.18
C ARG A 193 -4.26 45.22 -7.83
N ARG A 194 -3.16 45.41 -8.54
CA ARG A 194 -2.23 46.54 -8.33
C ARG A 194 -2.90 47.88 -8.63
N ALA A 195 -3.65 47.98 -9.74
CA ALA A 195 -4.43 49.16 -10.08
C ALA A 195 -5.49 49.48 -9.03
N LEU A 196 -6.28 48.49 -8.61
CA LEU A 196 -7.27 48.62 -7.53
C LEU A 196 -6.65 48.99 -6.18
N THR A 197 -5.47 48.46 -5.85
CA THR A 197 -4.76 48.94 -4.65
C THR A 197 -4.30 50.37 -4.81
N ALA A 198 -3.76 50.78 -5.96
CA ALA A 198 -3.28 52.13 -6.20
C ALA A 198 -4.41 53.17 -6.15
N THR A 199 -5.58 52.89 -6.77
CA THR A 199 -6.76 53.76 -6.66
C THR A 199 -7.30 53.79 -5.24
N ARG A 200 -7.26 52.68 -4.48
CA ARG A 200 -7.60 52.72 -3.06
C ARG A 200 -6.63 53.59 -2.27
N THR A 201 -5.32 53.54 -2.54
CA THR A 201 -4.34 54.39 -1.85
C THR A 201 -4.54 55.87 -2.18
N THR A 202 -4.77 56.22 -3.45
CA THR A 202 -5.01 57.63 -3.81
C THR A 202 -6.27 58.18 -3.16
N MET A 203 -7.37 57.42 -3.18
CA MET A 203 -8.62 57.79 -2.50
C MET A 203 -8.44 57.93 -0.98
N THR A 204 -7.66 57.06 -0.32
CA THR A 204 -7.35 57.27 1.11
C THR A 204 -6.49 58.51 1.33
N THR A 205 -5.54 58.81 0.43
CA THR A 205 -4.66 59.98 0.56
C THR A 205 -5.43 61.29 0.38
N THR A 206 -6.36 61.38 -0.58
CA THR A 206 -7.22 62.56 -0.74
C THR A 206 -8.12 62.76 0.47
N MET A 207 -8.83 61.72 0.93
CA MET A 207 -9.64 61.78 2.16
C MET A 207 -8.82 62.18 3.40
N THR A 208 -7.53 61.79 3.48
CA THR A 208 -6.64 62.20 4.57
C THR A 208 -6.08 63.62 4.38
N ALA A 209 -6.09 64.16 3.16
CA ALA A 209 -5.67 65.53 2.86
C ALA A 209 -6.84 66.52 3.08
N ASP A 210 -8.05 66.17 2.65
CA ASP A 210 -9.26 66.93 2.90
C ASP A 210 -9.50 67.03 4.42
N ALA A 211 -9.42 65.91 5.14
CA ALA A 211 -9.47 65.87 6.61
C ALA A 211 -8.26 66.52 7.33
N ARG A 212 -7.27 67.07 6.60
CA ARG A 212 -6.23 67.96 7.17
C ARG A 212 -6.54 69.43 6.93
N LEU A 213 -7.20 69.77 5.82
CA LEU A 213 -7.68 71.13 5.57
C LEU A 213 -8.82 71.51 6.53
N ASP A 214 -9.67 70.55 6.90
CA ASP A 214 -10.71 70.74 7.93
C ASP A 214 -10.15 70.95 9.36
N VAL A 215 -8.84 70.77 9.57
CA VAL A 215 -8.18 70.93 10.89
C VAL A 215 -7.56 72.33 11.08
N GLU A 216 -7.41 73.11 10.02
CA GLU A 216 -6.87 74.48 10.12
C GLU A 216 -7.96 75.54 10.46
N ALA A 217 -9.23 75.14 10.51
CA ALA A 217 -10.36 75.99 10.89
C ALA A 217 -10.89 75.72 12.32
N GLY A 218 -10.07 76.00 13.35
CA GLY A 218 -10.58 76.35 14.70
C GLY A 218 -10.64 75.26 15.79
N ALA A 219 -9.46 74.95 16.38
CA ALA A 219 -9.15 74.69 17.81
C ALA A 219 -10.09 73.92 18.78
N PRO A 220 -9.58 73.30 19.89
CA PRO A 220 -8.18 72.97 20.24
C PRO A 220 -7.93 71.46 20.48
N ARG A 221 -6.66 71.07 20.58
CA ARG A 221 -6.24 69.71 20.97
C ARG A 221 -6.65 69.36 22.41
N ALA A 222 -7.58 68.42 22.58
CA ALA A 222 -7.80 67.73 23.86
C ALA A 222 -6.90 66.49 23.99
N LEU A 223 -6.08 66.44 25.04
CA LEU A 223 -5.28 65.28 25.41
C LEU A 223 -6.19 64.19 26.03
N VAL A 224 -6.53 63.15 25.27
CA VAL A 224 -7.12 61.92 25.83
C VAL A 224 -6.16 60.75 25.65
N ARG A 225 -5.36 60.50 26.69
CA ARG A 225 -4.44 59.37 26.80
C ARG A 225 -5.21 58.11 27.21
N ALA A 226 -5.98 57.53 26.28
CA ALA A 226 -6.73 56.31 26.52
C ALA A 226 -5.78 55.10 26.70
N ARG A 227 -5.56 54.68 27.95
CA ARG A 227 -5.02 53.36 28.28
C ARG A 227 -6.02 52.28 27.84
N THR A 228 -5.58 51.28 27.10
CA THR A 228 -6.14 49.92 27.19
C THR A 228 -5.03 48.89 27.27
N THR A 229 -5.32 47.81 27.99
CA THR A 229 -4.33 46.89 28.55
C THR A 229 -4.22 45.59 27.78
N ARG A 230 -3.05 44.96 27.91
CA ARG A 230 -2.76 43.54 27.66
C ARG A 230 -3.83 42.66 28.34
N GLY A 231 -4.51 41.75 27.63
CA GLY A 231 -5.55 40.90 28.24
C GLY A 231 -6.18 39.83 27.34
N THR A 232 -5.80 38.59 27.61
CA THR A 232 -6.27 37.30 27.07
C THR A 232 -7.79 37.02 26.95
N ARG A 233 -8.15 36.30 25.86
CA ARG A 233 -9.10 35.15 25.74
C ARG A 233 -10.58 35.23 26.21
N ALA A 234 -11.44 34.93 25.24
CA ALA A 234 -12.56 33.96 25.25
C ALA A 234 -14.03 34.39 25.52
N ALA A 235 -14.89 33.87 24.63
CA ALA A 235 -16.30 33.47 24.78
C ALA A 235 -17.42 34.52 25.00
N SER A 236 -18.29 34.67 23.99
CA SER A 236 -19.73 34.39 24.13
C SER A 236 -20.33 34.05 22.76
N ALA A 237 -21.36 33.20 22.74
CA ALA A 237 -22.05 32.72 21.54
C ALA A 237 -23.45 33.35 21.40
N ALA A 238 -24.19 32.93 20.37
CA ALA A 238 -25.61 33.16 20.10
C ALA A 238 -26.01 34.46 19.37
N ALA A 239 -25.96 34.40 18.03
CA ALA A 239 -27.04 34.88 17.17
C ALA A 239 -27.13 33.94 15.94
N ALA A 240 -28.26 33.27 15.76
CA ALA A 240 -28.51 32.33 14.67
C ALA A 240 -29.68 32.81 13.80
N ALA A 241 -29.81 32.18 12.61
CA ALA A 241 -30.93 32.22 11.64
C ALA A 241 -30.78 33.14 10.42
N ALA A 242 -30.26 32.58 9.32
CA ALA A 242 -30.86 32.61 7.96
C ALA A 242 -30.01 31.75 6.98
N LEU A 243 -30.67 30.88 6.22
CA LEU A 243 -30.11 29.90 5.25
C LEU A 243 -30.17 30.47 3.79
N PRO A 244 -29.72 29.79 2.70
CA PRO A 244 -29.33 28.37 2.59
C PRO A 244 -28.09 27.99 1.71
N ALA A 245 -27.68 26.73 1.89
CA ALA A 245 -27.18 25.74 0.92
C ALA A 245 -26.16 26.14 -0.18
N LEU A 246 -25.00 25.47 -0.16
CA LEU A 246 -24.48 24.69 -1.30
C LEU A 246 -23.35 23.75 -0.81
N ASP A 247 -23.72 22.53 -0.40
CA ASP A 247 -22.77 21.41 -0.28
C ASP A 247 -22.66 20.71 -1.64
N ALA A 248 -21.49 20.81 -2.28
CA ALA A 248 -21.05 19.90 -3.33
C ALA A 248 -19.54 20.03 -3.59
N ILE A 249 -18.90 18.91 -3.97
CA ILE A 249 -17.50 18.81 -4.43
C ILE A 249 -16.44 18.99 -3.31
N ALA A 250 -16.48 18.06 -2.35
CA ALA A 250 -15.25 17.53 -1.76
C ALA A 250 -14.65 16.45 -2.69
N ALA A 251 -14.00 16.88 -3.78
CA ALA A 251 -13.21 16.01 -4.66
C ALA A 251 -12.03 16.78 -5.27
N ASP A 252 -10.92 16.07 -5.51
CA ASP A 252 -9.67 16.54 -6.12
C ASP A 252 -8.99 17.81 -5.57
N ARG A 253 -8.06 17.60 -4.61
CA ARG A 253 -6.87 18.45 -4.48
C ARG A 253 -5.69 17.79 -5.22
N PRO A 254 -5.14 18.39 -6.29
CA PRO A 254 -3.98 17.83 -6.98
C PRO A 254 -2.76 17.79 -6.05
N ARG A 255 -2.12 16.62 -5.95
CA ARG A 255 -0.91 16.41 -5.16
C ARG A 255 0.30 17.08 -5.84
N HIS A 256 0.70 18.25 -5.37
CA HIS A 256 1.88 18.95 -5.88
C HIS A 256 3.18 18.11 -5.69
N PRO A 257 4.03 17.95 -6.72
CA PRO A 257 5.26 17.18 -6.64
C PRO A 257 6.42 18.01 -6.10
N ASP A 258 6.60 18.10 -4.78
CA ASP A 258 7.81 18.73 -4.20
C ASP A 258 8.28 18.13 -2.85
N ARG A 259 8.13 16.80 -2.68
CA ARG A 259 8.56 16.08 -1.47
C ARG A 259 10.09 16.04 -1.24
N LEU A 260 10.89 16.46 -2.22
CA LEU A 260 12.36 16.45 -2.13
C LEU A 260 12.94 17.70 -1.44
N ARG A 261 12.25 18.84 -1.46
CA ARG A 261 12.72 20.07 -0.79
C ARG A 261 12.49 20.02 0.73
N LEU A 262 11.35 19.51 1.18
CA LEU A 262 11.04 19.37 2.61
C LEU A 262 11.95 18.36 3.33
N ARG A 263 12.28 17.22 2.70
CA ARG A 263 13.25 16.26 3.27
C ARG A 263 14.63 16.87 3.50
N ARG A 264 15.13 17.73 2.60
CA ARG A 264 16.41 18.45 2.78
C ARG A 264 16.35 19.48 3.90
N LEU A 265 15.21 20.11 4.15
CA LEU A 265 15.05 21.06 5.26
C LEU A 265 15.04 20.34 6.62
N VAL A 266 14.27 19.25 6.73
CA VAL A 266 14.15 18.45 7.97
C VAL A 266 15.49 17.83 8.37
N HIS A 267 16.26 17.30 7.41
CA HIS A 267 17.58 16.73 7.71
C HIS A 267 18.61 17.78 8.17
N ARG A 268 18.46 19.04 7.73
CA ARG A 268 19.35 20.15 8.11
C ARG A 268 19.01 20.74 9.48
N LEU A 269 17.76 20.60 9.93
CA LEU A 269 17.32 21.01 11.27
C LEU A 269 17.62 19.93 12.34
N LEU A 270 17.48 18.64 12.01
CA LEU A 270 17.82 17.54 12.92
C LEU A 270 19.34 17.33 13.09
N GLY A 271 20.16 17.80 12.15
CA GLY A 271 21.63 17.69 12.22
C GLY A 271 22.30 18.56 13.30
N HIS A 272 21.61 19.56 13.86
CA HIS A 272 22.19 20.52 14.82
C HIS A 272 21.94 20.19 16.30
N LEU A 273 21.34 19.03 16.62
CA LEU A 273 20.95 18.65 17.99
C LEU A 273 21.71 17.44 18.58
N CYS A 274 22.69 16.87 17.86
CA CYS A 274 23.46 15.70 18.31
C CYS A 274 24.87 16.00 18.87
N CYS A 275 25.13 17.22 19.36
CA CYS A 275 26.43 17.61 19.92
C CYS A 275 26.34 18.27 21.30
N SER A 276 25.64 17.65 22.25
CA SER A 276 25.84 17.88 23.70
C SER A 276 25.06 16.89 24.57
N ARG A 277 25.71 15.78 24.96
CA ARG A 277 25.51 14.98 26.20
C ARG A 277 26.16 13.59 26.05
N GLY A 278 27.49 13.57 26.20
CA GLY A 278 28.12 12.45 26.90
C GLY A 278 28.01 12.65 28.42
N ASP A 279 28.48 11.65 29.17
CA ASP A 279 28.87 11.74 30.58
C ASP A 279 27.77 11.84 31.65
N VAL A 280 27.03 10.74 31.82
CA VAL A 280 26.75 10.08 33.12
C VAL A 280 26.46 8.60 32.82
N ALA A 281 27.45 7.69 32.98
CA ALA A 281 27.78 7.02 34.24
C ALA A 281 26.55 6.30 34.85
N ALA A 282 26.32 5.01 34.57
CA ALA A 282 27.00 3.84 35.16
C ALA A 282 26.61 3.56 36.62
N ALA A 283 25.41 2.98 36.82
CA ALA A 283 25.03 2.22 38.03
C ALA A 283 23.84 1.30 37.71
N ALA A 284 23.67 0.23 38.52
CA ALA A 284 22.51 -0.68 38.58
C ALA A 284 22.35 -1.79 37.49
N SER A 285 23.27 -2.77 37.47
CA SER A 285 22.94 -4.15 37.05
C SER A 285 23.86 -5.20 37.71
N ALA A 286 23.87 -5.30 39.04
CA ALA A 286 24.65 -6.30 39.77
C ALA A 286 24.04 -6.62 41.15
N ALA A 287 23.13 -7.62 41.21
CA ALA A 287 22.84 -8.46 42.38
C ALA A 287 21.59 -9.35 42.13
N ALA A 288 21.79 -10.60 41.73
CA ALA A 288 20.84 -11.72 41.96
C ALA A 288 21.46 -13.03 41.43
N GLY A 289 22.27 -13.71 42.25
CA GLY A 289 22.85 -14.99 41.89
C GLY A 289 23.18 -15.87 43.09
N ALA A 290 22.68 -17.11 43.06
CA ALA A 290 23.11 -18.29 43.81
C ALA A 290 22.96 -18.34 45.35
N VAL A 291 21.86 -18.96 45.80
CA VAL A 291 21.71 -19.80 47.02
C VAL A 291 20.56 -20.79 46.72
N VAL A 292 20.60 -22.12 46.91
CA VAL A 292 21.69 -23.13 47.10
C VAL A 292 21.16 -24.48 46.51
N SER A 293 21.98 -25.55 46.44
CA SER A 293 21.57 -26.91 45.98
C SER A 293 21.73 -27.97 47.09
N THR A 294 21.17 -29.18 46.87
CA THR A 294 21.19 -30.40 47.71
C THR A 294 20.18 -30.39 48.89
N ARG A 295 19.60 -31.52 49.36
CA ARG A 295 19.84 -32.95 49.08
C ARG A 295 18.61 -33.84 49.40
N SER A 296 18.56 -35.01 48.77
CA SER A 296 17.69 -36.21 48.95
C SER A 296 17.23 -36.63 50.37
N VAL A 297 15.99 -37.17 50.48
CA VAL A 297 15.47 -38.35 51.26
C VAL A 297 13.99 -38.51 50.80
N VAL A 298 13.52 -39.53 50.04
CA VAL A 298 13.24 -40.97 50.31
C VAL A 298 12.13 -41.25 51.33
N VAL A 299 11.27 -42.26 51.03
CA VAL A 299 10.25 -42.98 51.85
C VAL A 299 8.77 -42.66 51.54
N ASP A 300 8.21 -43.47 50.63
CA ASP A 300 6.81 -43.98 50.61
C ASP A 300 6.61 -44.99 51.78
N PRO A 301 5.38 -45.26 52.30
CA PRO A 301 4.16 -45.55 51.53
C PRO A 301 2.86 -44.83 51.95
#